data_AF-A0A916YJY7-F1
#
_entry.id   AF-A0A916YJY7-F1
#
_cell.length_a   1.000
_cell.length_b   1.000
_cell.length_c   1.000
_cell.angle_alpha   90.00
_cell.angle_beta   90.00
_cell.angle_gamma   90.00
#
_symmetry.space_group_name_H-M   'P 1'
#
loop_
_entity.id
_entity.type
_entity.pdbx_description
1 polymer ?
#
loop_
_entity_poly.entity_id
_entity_poly.type
_entity_poly.pdbx_seq_one_letter_code
_entity_poly.pdbx_strand_id
1 'polypeptide(L)'
;MILGAAPGLYMGQFTQIGGESGRWKDYLAVPPLQGPDGTQVAAMSPFFTTSGKLVITNHSKNPEVAFRWADAFYNYEVFMRQKYGIEGVDWKKPEANLKGINGEPAVWQALIPYHAAVQNRFWDQTAPILETSEFRLGQAVLDPANDFEGILYTETQKYEPHAPDISSVVPQLFFTEEQANQLADLKKSISDYANQMFARFITGDADIGSEWDKPAAAAFLRQNPDVLIRNLSLSSCD
;
A
#
# COMPACT_ATOMS: atom_id res chain seq x y z
N MET A 1 7.79 11.30 -26.64
CA MET A 1 6.88 12.44 -26.38
C MET A 1 5.94 12.01 -25.27
N ILE A 2 5.90 12.71 -24.13
CA ILE A 2 4.95 12.41 -23.05
C ILE A 2 3.62 13.06 -23.43
N LEU A 3 2.56 12.25 -23.58
CA LEU A 3 1.24 12.72 -24.02
C LEU A 3 0.40 13.30 -22.86
N GLY A 4 0.74 12.94 -21.62
CA GLY A 4 0.07 13.40 -20.40
C GLY A 4 0.59 12.68 -19.15
N ALA A 5 0.05 13.03 -17.99
CA ALA A 5 0.30 12.34 -16.72
C ALA A 5 -1.01 12.21 -15.94
N ALA A 6 -1.17 11.12 -15.21
CA ALA A 6 -2.31 10.88 -14.33
C ALA A 6 -1.82 10.25 -13.02
N PRO A 7 -2.39 10.60 -11.86
CA PRO A 7 -2.05 9.98 -10.60
C PRO A 7 -2.55 8.53 -10.57
N GLY A 8 -1.65 7.59 -10.28
CA GLY A 8 -1.97 6.18 -10.13
C GLY A 8 -0.82 5.45 -9.42
N LEU A 9 -1.14 4.30 -8.81
CA LEU A 9 -0.16 3.46 -8.12
C LEU A 9 0.74 2.71 -9.11
N TYR A 10 0.16 2.27 -10.24
CA TYR A 10 0.85 1.57 -11.33
C TYR A 10 -0.02 1.57 -12.59
N MET A 11 0.56 1.21 -13.74
CA MET A 11 -0.11 1.24 -15.05
C MET A 11 -1.36 0.34 -15.15
N GLY A 12 -1.50 -0.65 -14.27
CA GLY A 12 -2.66 -1.56 -14.26
C GLY A 12 -3.98 -0.90 -13.85
N GLN A 13 -3.92 0.30 -13.26
CA GLN A 13 -5.12 1.10 -12.98
C GLN A 13 -5.72 1.75 -14.23
N PHE A 14 -4.95 1.82 -15.32
CA PHE A 14 -5.37 2.46 -16.57
C PHE A 14 -5.49 1.48 -17.74
N THR A 15 -4.78 0.35 -17.68
CA THR A 15 -4.69 -0.62 -18.78
C THR A 15 -4.52 -2.05 -18.25
N GLN A 16 -4.85 -3.06 -19.06
CA GLN A 16 -4.64 -4.46 -18.72
C GLN A 16 -3.15 -4.85 -18.81
N ILE A 17 -2.57 -5.29 -17.69
CA ILE A 17 -1.22 -5.87 -17.66
C ILE A 17 -1.19 -7.14 -18.50
N GLY A 18 -0.18 -7.27 -19.36
CA GLY A 18 -0.03 -8.44 -20.24
C GLY A 18 -1.11 -8.58 -21.32
N GLY A 19 -2.03 -7.60 -21.46
CA GLY A 19 -3.06 -7.64 -22.49
C GLY A 19 -2.50 -7.48 -23.91
N GLU A 20 -3.22 -8.05 -24.89
CA GLU A 20 -2.80 -8.09 -26.31
C GLU A 20 -2.45 -6.70 -26.89
N SER A 21 -3.11 -5.64 -26.39
CA SER A 21 -2.84 -4.28 -26.85
C SER A 21 -1.44 -3.75 -26.51
N GLY A 22 -0.74 -4.36 -25.54
CA GLY A 22 0.59 -3.92 -25.09
C GLY A 22 0.64 -2.56 -24.37
N ARG A 23 -0.48 -1.82 -24.30
CA ARG A 23 -0.55 -0.43 -23.79
C ARG A 23 0.02 -0.19 -22.41
N TRP A 24 0.04 -1.21 -21.55
CA TRP A 24 0.63 -1.09 -20.22
C TRP A 24 2.13 -0.73 -20.26
N LYS A 25 2.82 -0.98 -21.38
CA LYS A 25 4.24 -0.63 -21.60
C LYS A 25 4.45 0.82 -22.06
N ASP A 26 3.39 1.52 -22.44
CA ASP A 26 3.46 2.92 -22.87
C ASP A 26 3.46 3.89 -21.67
N TYR A 27 3.24 3.36 -20.45
CA TYR A 27 3.24 4.12 -19.20
C TYR A 27 4.60 3.97 -18.50
N LEU A 28 5.13 5.09 -18.04
CA LEU A 28 6.35 5.17 -17.24
C LEU A 28 6.02 5.92 -15.95
N ALA A 29 6.69 5.55 -14.85
CA ALA A 29 6.52 6.29 -13.60
C ALA A 29 7.18 7.66 -13.71
N VAL A 30 6.51 8.69 -13.18
CA VAL A 30 7.10 10.03 -13.07
C VAL A 30 7.82 10.09 -11.72
N PRO A 31 9.17 10.16 -11.69
CA PRO A 31 9.91 10.20 -10.43
C PRO A 31 9.50 11.42 -9.59
N PRO A 32 9.77 11.43 -8.28
CA PRO A 32 9.49 12.56 -7.41
C PRO A 32 9.98 13.87 -8.04
N LEU A 33 9.12 14.87 -8.16
CA LEU A 33 9.48 16.15 -8.76
C LEU A 33 10.10 17.06 -7.71
N GLN A 34 11.13 17.81 -8.11
CA GLN A 34 11.74 18.82 -7.26
C GLN A 34 10.88 20.09 -7.25
N GLY A 35 10.50 20.55 -6.06
CA GLY A 35 9.78 21.78 -5.84
C GLY A 35 10.66 23.04 -6.01
N PRO A 36 10.05 24.24 -6.05
CA PRO A 36 10.79 25.49 -6.21
C PRO A 36 11.82 25.79 -5.10
N ASP A 37 11.62 25.24 -3.91
CA ASP A 37 12.51 25.34 -2.75
C ASP A 37 13.57 24.23 -2.71
N GLY A 38 13.60 23.36 -3.73
CA GLY A 38 14.50 22.21 -3.81
C GLY A 38 13.98 20.97 -3.08
N THR A 39 12.84 21.05 -2.39
CA THR A 39 12.21 19.91 -1.70
C THR A 39 11.77 18.86 -2.72
N GLN A 40 12.09 17.60 -2.46
CA GLN A 40 11.74 16.48 -3.32
C GLN A 40 11.42 15.27 -2.44
N VAL A 41 10.15 14.81 -2.47
CA VAL A 41 9.64 13.83 -1.50
C VAL A 41 8.85 12.74 -2.22
N ALA A 42 9.00 11.50 -1.75
CA ALA A 42 8.19 10.35 -2.14
C ALA A 42 7.34 9.87 -0.96
N ALA A 43 6.14 9.34 -1.26
CA ALA A 43 5.33 8.69 -0.24
C ALA A 43 5.95 7.34 0.18
N MET A 44 5.88 7.02 1.47
CA MET A 44 6.30 5.73 2.02
C MET A 44 5.24 5.21 3.01
N SER A 45 4.96 3.91 2.97
CA SER A 45 4.01 3.24 3.89
C SER A 45 4.68 2.04 4.57
N PRO A 46 5.60 2.26 5.52
CA PRO A 46 6.44 1.21 6.11
C PRO A 46 5.68 0.31 7.09
N PHE A 47 4.52 0.74 7.59
CA PHE A 47 3.71 0.03 8.59
C PHE A 47 2.42 -0.56 8.01
N PHE A 48 2.45 -0.97 6.73
CA PHE A 48 1.27 -1.51 6.06
C PHE A 48 0.84 -2.84 6.71
N THR A 49 -0.39 -2.87 7.21
CA THR A 49 -1.06 -4.08 7.69
C THR A 49 -2.52 -4.05 7.26
N THR A 50 -3.12 -5.21 7.00
CA THR A 50 -4.56 -5.33 6.73
C THR A 50 -5.24 -6.04 7.88
N SER A 51 -6.21 -5.38 8.51
CA SER A 51 -7.06 -5.98 9.54
C SER A 51 -8.29 -6.66 8.93
N GLY A 52 -8.92 -7.56 9.70
CA GLY A 52 -10.22 -8.15 9.33
C GLY A 52 -10.16 -9.30 8.30
N LYS A 53 -8.97 -9.80 7.96
CA LYS A 53 -8.81 -10.98 7.08
C LYS A 53 -9.36 -12.28 7.69
N LEU A 54 -9.46 -12.34 9.02
CA LEU A 54 -10.07 -13.42 9.76
C LEU A 54 -10.64 -12.90 11.09
N VAL A 55 -11.84 -13.34 11.45
CA VAL A 55 -12.53 -12.95 12.70
C VAL A 55 -13.10 -14.20 13.36
N ILE A 56 -12.74 -14.44 14.63
CA ILE A 56 -13.30 -15.52 15.46
C ILE A 56 -14.33 -14.89 16.38
N THR A 57 -15.59 -15.26 16.22
CA THR A 57 -16.68 -14.72 17.04
C THR A 57 -16.75 -15.44 18.40
N ASN A 58 -17.35 -14.77 19.38
CA ASN A 58 -17.69 -15.36 20.68
C ASN A 58 -18.69 -16.53 20.61
N HIS A 59 -19.32 -16.76 19.45
CA HIS A 59 -20.21 -17.90 19.20
C HIS A 59 -19.48 -19.12 18.65
N SER A 60 -18.17 -19.03 18.39
CA SER A 60 -17.38 -20.17 17.92
C SER A 60 -17.36 -21.28 18.97
N LYS A 61 -17.79 -22.48 18.58
CA LYS A 61 -17.76 -23.66 19.46
C LYS A 61 -16.36 -24.23 19.65
N ASN A 62 -15.42 -23.90 18.76
CA ASN A 62 -14.04 -24.41 18.77
C ASN A 62 -13.05 -23.27 18.42
N PRO A 63 -12.96 -22.21 19.24
CA PRO A 63 -12.10 -21.05 18.95
C PRO A 63 -10.62 -21.43 18.80
N GLU A 64 -10.13 -22.43 19.55
CA GLU A 64 -8.76 -22.94 19.47
C GLU A 64 -8.45 -23.67 18.15
N VAL A 65 -9.45 -24.33 17.55
CA VAL A 65 -9.30 -24.94 16.22
C VAL A 65 -9.29 -23.84 15.15
N ALA A 66 -10.20 -22.88 15.24
CA ALA A 66 -10.23 -21.73 14.32
C ALA A 66 -8.93 -20.93 14.38
N PHE A 67 -8.36 -20.75 15.58
CA PHE A 67 -7.08 -20.08 15.75
C PHE A 67 -5.92 -20.86 15.13
N ARG A 68 -5.81 -22.18 15.37
CA ARG A 68 -4.78 -23.01 14.71
C ARG A 68 -4.89 -23.00 13.19
N TRP A 69 -6.11 -22.95 12.66
CA TRP A 69 -6.34 -22.81 11.23
C TRP A 69 -5.92 -21.43 10.70
N ALA A 70 -6.17 -20.36 11.44
CA ALA A 70 -5.70 -19.02 11.12
C ALA A 70 -4.17 -18.92 11.12
N ASP A 71 -3.53 -19.50 12.14
CA ASP A 71 -2.08 -19.57 12.28
C ASP A 71 -1.43 -20.35 11.12
N ALA A 72 -2.12 -21.38 10.62
CA ALA A 72 -1.62 -22.17 9.50
C ALA A 72 -1.37 -21.35 8.23
N PHE A 73 -2.06 -20.23 7.98
CA PHE A 73 -1.81 -19.36 6.84
C PHE A 73 -0.42 -18.72 6.81
N TYR A 74 0.26 -18.67 7.96
CA TYR A 74 1.63 -18.19 8.08
C TYR A 74 2.68 -19.27 7.77
N ASN A 75 2.26 -20.53 7.63
CA ASN A 75 3.14 -21.58 7.12
C ASN A 75 3.31 -21.45 5.60
N TYR A 76 4.53 -21.67 5.13
CA TYR A 76 4.91 -21.52 3.71
C TYR A 76 3.95 -22.24 2.75
N GLU A 77 3.62 -23.51 3.02
CA GLU A 77 2.74 -24.29 2.15
C GLU A 77 1.34 -23.68 2.01
N VAL A 78 0.74 -23.26 3.12
CA VAL A 78 -0.61 -22.69 3.13
C VAL A 78 -0.61 -21.29 2.52
N PHE A 79 0.41 -20.49 2.82
CA PHE A 79 0.64 -19.19 2.19
C PHE A 79 0.72 -19.34 0.66
N MET A 80 1.57 -20.25 0.16
CA MET A 80 1.70 -20.52 -1.27
C MET A 80 0.39 -20.99 -1.88
N ARG A 81 -0.33 -21.90 -1.19
CA ARG A 81 -1.59 -22.44 -1.70
C ARG A 81 -2.69 -21.38 -1.78
N GLN A 82 -2.78 -20.49 -0.79
CA GLN A 82 -3.82 -19.46 -0.75
C GLN A 82 -3.54 -18.31 -1.72
N LYS A 83 -2.28 -17.87 -1.82
CA LYS A 83 -1.89 -16.71 -2.63
C LYS A 83 -1.55 -17.06 -4.08
N TYR A 84 -0.75 -18.10 -4.29
CA TYR A 84 -0.17 -18.43 -5.59
C TYR A 84 -0.73 -19.71 -6.21
N GLY A 85 -1.52 -20.49 -5.48
CA GLY A 85 -2.25 -21.63 -6.02
C GLY A 85 -1.52 -22.97 -5.91
N ILE A 86 -1.77 -23.87 -6.84
CA ILE A 86 -1.34 -25.27 -6.79
C ILE A 86 0.07 -25.39 -7.38
N GLU A 87 0.99 -26.02 -6.65
CA GLU A 87 2.34 -26.33 -7.16
C GLU A 87 2.23 -27.25 -8.39
N GLY A 88 2.99 -26.93 -9.44
CA GLY A 88 2.94 -27.61 -10.74
C GLY A 88 1.84 -27.14 -11.69
N VAL A 89 0.89 -26.31 -11.22
CA VAL A 89 -0.20 -25.75 -12.05
C VAL A 89 -0.08 -24.23 -12.15
N ASP A 90 0.00 -23.56 -11.00
CA ASP A 90 0.01 -22.10 -10.91
C ASP A 90 1.43 -21.56 -10.65
N TRP A 91 2.24 -22.32 -9.91
CA TRP A 91 3.62 -22.01 -9.61
C TRP A 91 4.47 -23.29 -9.52
N LYS A 92 5.80 -23.16 -9.55
CA LYS A 92 6.74 -24.25 -9.30
C LYS A 92 8.00 -23.75 -8.59
N LYS A 93 8.81 -24.68 -8.09
CA LYS A 93 10.20 -24.37 -7.74
C LYS A 93 10.95 -23.85 -8.98
N PRO A 94 11.81 -22.83 -8.81
CA PRO A 94 12.49 -22.22 -9.94
C PRO A 94 13.57 -23.15 -10.49
N GLU A 95 13.88 -22.99 -11.77
CA GLU A 95 15.05 -23.62 -12.38
C GLU A 95 16.34 -23.02 -11.81
N ALA A 96 17.42 -23.80 -11.71
CA ALA A 96 18.59 -23.50 -10.88
C ALA A 96 19.35 -22.20 -11.24
N ASN A 97 19.12 -21.64 -12.42
CA ASN A 97 19.78 -20.45 -12.94
C ASN A 97 18.85 -19.23 -13.05
N LEU A 98 17.60 -19.33 -12.59
CA LEU A 98 16.68 -18.20 -12.62
C LEU A 98 16.98 -17.22 -11.49
N LYS A 99 16.85 -15.95 -11.82
CA LYS A 99 17.03 -14.84 -10.89
C LYS A 99 15.68 -14.31 -10.43
N GLY A 100 15.64 -13.88 -9.18
CA GLY A 100 14.56 -13.09 -8.60
C GLY A 100 14.53 -11.67 -9.16
N ILE A 101 13.50 -10.92 -8.78
CA ILE A 101 13.32 -9.50 -9.09
C ILE A 101 14.50 -8.66 -8.59
N ASN A 102 15.08 -9.02 -7.45
CA ASN A 102 16.28 -8.39 -6.90
C ASN A 102 17.60 -8.83 -7.56
N GLY A 103 17.56 -9.76 -8.53
CA GLY A 103 18.75 -10.30 -9.20
C GLY A 103 19.48 -11.44 -8.47
N GLU A 104 19.06 -11.79 -7.26
CA GLU A 104 19.54 -12.95 -6.49
C GLU A 104 18.90 -14.25 -7.00
N PRO A 105 19.33 -15.45 -6.57
CA PRO A 105 18.67 -16.69 -6.96
C PRO A 105 17.17 -16.67 -6.64
N ALA A 106 16.33 -17.05 -7.61
CA ALA A 106 14.90 -17.13 -7.41
C ALA A 106 14.56 -18.23 -6.39
N VAL A 107 13.46 -18.05 -5.64
CA VAL A 107 12.95 -19.01 -4.66
C VAL A 107 11.61 -19.65 -5.07
N TRP A 108 10.90 -19.04 -6.01
CA TRP A 108 9.68 -19.59 -6.63
C TRP A 108 9.48 -19.04 -8.03
N GLN A 109 8.73 -19.75 -8.88
CA GLN A 109 8.42 -19.32 -10.25
C GLN A 109 6.92 -19.42 -10.51
N ALA A 110 6.32 -18.32 -10.97
CA ALA A 110 4.95 -18.34 -11.47
C ALA A 110 4.89 -19.09 -12.83
N LEU A 111 3.90 -19.98 -12.99
CA LEU A 111 3.59 -20.63 -14.27
C LEU A 111 2.54 -19.85 -15.06
N ILE A 112 1.67 -19.14 -14.35
CA ILE A 112 0.65 -18.26 -14.91
C ILE A 112 0.90 -16.86 -14.35
N PRO A 113 1.03 -15.82 -15.19
CA PRO A 113 1.24 -14.46 -14.68
C PRO A 113 0.08 -14.02 -13.78
N TYR A 114 0.41 -13.23 -12.76
CA TYR A 114 -0.56 -12.73 -11.79
C TYR A 114 -1.67 -11.92 -12.50
N HIS A 115 -2.93 -12.19 -12.18
CA HIS A 115 -4.12 -11.63 -12.83
C HIS A 115 -4.23 -11.81 -14.37
N ALA A 116 -3.46 -12.72 -14.98
CA ALA A 116 -3.59 -12.99 -16.42
C ALA A 116 -4.93 -13.65 -16.80
N ALA A 117 -5.59 -14.32 -15.87
CA ALA A 117 -6.87 -14.96 -16.09
C ALA A 117 -7.76 -14.87 -14.85
N VAL A 118 -9.08 -14.85 -15.07
CA VAL A 118 -10.06 -15.08 -14.02
C VAL A 118 -9.88 -16.51 -13.51
N GLN A 119 -9.77 -16.68 -12.19
CA GLN A 119 -9.51 -17.96 -11.54
C GLN A 119 -10.36 -18.14 -10.29
N ASN A 120 -10.58 -19.40 -9.89
CA ASN A 120 -11.25 -19.78 -8.64
C ASN A 120 -10.51 -20.92 -7.89
N ARG A 121 -9.23 -21.14 -8.19
CA ARG A 121 -8.37 -22.20 -7.64
C ARG A 121 -7.73 -21.82 -6.31
N PHE A 122 -7.56 -20.53 -6.05
CA PHE A 122 -6.94 -19.98 -4.85
C PHE A 122 -7.58 -18.64 -4.48
N TRP A 123 -7.28 -18.17 -3.28
CA TRP A 123 -8.03 -17.12 -2.60
C TRP A 123 -7.49 -15.72 -2.83
N ASP A 124 -6.29 -15.60 -3.39
CA ASP A 124 -5.74 -14.35 -3.94
C ASP A 124 -5.70 -13.21 -2.90
N GLN A 125 -4.81 -13.35 -1.92
CA GLN A 125 -4.56 -12.35 -0.85
C GLN A 125 -5.79 -12.02 0.02
N THR A 126 -6.86 -12.82 -0.01
CA THR A 126 -8.06 -12.58 0.81
C THR A 126 -7.97 -13.18 2.22
N ALA A 127 -7.12 -14.18 2.44
CA ALA A 127 -6.80 -14.71 3.78
C ALA A 127 -5.64 -13.95 4.47
N PRO A 128 -5.40 -14.20 5.78
CA PRO A 128 -4.17 -13.76 6.43
C PRO A 128 -2.93 -14.15 5.64
N ILE A 129 -1.96 -13.25 5.55
CA ILE A 129 -0.68 -13.49 4.89
C ILE A 129 0.45 -12.87 5.69
N LEU A 130 1.59 -13.55 5.69
CA LEU A 130 2.90 -12.94 5.90
C LEU A 130 3.70 -13.18 4.65
N GLU A 131 3.99 -12.10 3.93
CA GLU A 131 4.89 -12.15 2.80
C GLU A 131 6.07 -11.24 3.10
N THR A 132 7.26 -11.83 3.18
CA THR A 132 8.49 -11.07 3.41
C THR A 132 8.96 -10.43 2.11
N SER A 133 9.67 -9.32 2.19
CA SER A 133 10.31 -8.70 1.03
C SER A 133 11.27 -9.67 0.33
N GLU A 134 12.00 -10.49 1.08
CA GLU A 134 12.87 -11.53 0.54
C GLU A 134 12.10 -12.52 -0.34
N PHE A 135 10.98 -13.05 0.16
CA PHE A 135 10.15 -13.97 -0.62
C PHE A 135 9.56 -13.28 -1.85
N ARG A 136 9.04 -12.06 -1.68
CA ARG A 136 8.42 -11.28 -2.75
C ARG A 136 9.41 -11.01 -3.88
N LEU A 137 10.61 -10.56 -3.54
CA LEU A 137 11.68 -10.27 -4.48
C LEU A 137 12.33 -11.54 -5.05
N GLY A 138 12.15 -12.69 -4.40
CA GLY A 138 12.61 -13.99 -4.88
C GLY A 138 11.74 -14.62 -5.98
N GLN A 139 10.72 -13.93 -6.51
CA GLN A 139 9.94 -14.41 -7.66
C GLN A 139 10.81 -14.45 -8.91
N ALA A 140 10.87 -15.61 -9.58
CA ALA A 140 11.64 -15.80 -10.80
C ALA A 140 11.19 -14.86 -11.93
N VAL A 141 12.17 -14.18 -12.53
CA VAL A 141 11.98 -13.31 -13.69
C VAL A 141 12.38 -14.07 -14.96
N LEU A 142 11.40 -14.36 -15.82
CA LEU A 142 11.63 -15.10 -17.07
C LEU A 142 11.92 -14.17 -18.26
N ASP A 143 11.29 -13.00 -18.27
CA ASP A 143 11.47 -11.98 -19.30
C ASP A 143 11.59 -10.61 -18.61
N PRO A 144 12.82 -10.17 -18.26
CA PRO A 144 13.03 -8.91 -17.54
C PRO A 144 12.45 -7.68 -18.25
N ALA A 145 12.35 -7.70 -19.59
CA ALA A 145 11.81 -6.57 -20.34
C ALA A 145 10.29 -6.45 -20.22
N ASN A 146 9.61 -7.53 -19.82
CA ASN A 146 8.15 -7.62 -19.77
C ASN A 146 7.63 -8.16 -18.44
N ASP A 147 8.48 -8.18 -17.41
CA ASP A 147 8.08 -8.60 -16.07
C ASP A 147 7.47 -7.42 -15.32
N PHE A 148 6.18 -7.55 -15.02
CA PHE A 148 5.41 -6.52 -14.35
C PHE A 148 6.02 -6.16 -12.98
N GLU A 149 6.41 -7.16 -12.19
CA GLU A 149 6.95 -6.95 -10.85
C GLU A 149 8.37 -6.37 -10.87
N GLY A 150 9.21 -6.82 -11.81
CA GLY A 150 10.52 -6.22 -12.07
C GLY A 150 10.42 -4.75 -12.48
N ILE A 151 9.43 -4.39 -13.29
CA ILE A 151 9.17 -2.99 -13.65
C ILE A 151 8.76 -2.19 -12.40
N LEU A 152 7.81 -2.68 -11.60
CA LEU A 152 7.41 -1.99 -10.36
C LEU A 152 8.61 -1.78 -9.41
N TYR A 153 9.45 -2.80 -9.22
CA TYR A 153 10.64 -2.71 -8.39
C TYR A 153 11.62 -1.66 -8.91
N THR A 154 11.94 -1.71 -10.21
CA THR A 154 12.86 -0.76 -10.86
C THR A 154 12.35 0.68 -10.79
N GLU A 155 11.06 0.89 -11.03
CA GLU A 155 10.47 2.22 -10.92
C GLU A 155 10.47 2.71 -9.48
N THR A 156 10.21 1.84 -8.50
CA THR A 156 10.22 2.18 -7.05
C THR A 156 11.60 2.65 -6.58
N GLN A 157 12.70 2.07 -7.10
CA GLN A 157 14.06 2.51 -6.76
C GLN A 157 14.33 3.99 -7.06
N LYS A 158 13.58 4.61 -7.98
CA LYS A 158 13.68 6.05 -8.26
C LYS A 158 13.05 6.91 -7.16
N TYR A 159 12.20 6.34 -6.33
CA TYR A 159 11.47 7.01 -5.23
C TYR A 159 12.17 6.82 -3.89
N GLU A 160 12.83 5.67 -3.66
CA GLU A 160 13.47 5.31 -2.39
C GLU A 160 14.39 6.40 -1.82
N PRO A 161 15.26 7.07 -2.60
CA PRO A 161 16.14 8.12 -2.06
C PRO A 161 15.40 9.36 -1.54
N HIS A 162 14.12 9.50 -1.89
CA HIS A 162 13.26 10.64 -1.52
C HIS A 162 12.21 10.25 -0.48
N ALA A 163 12.25 9.01 0.03
CA ALA A 163 11.38 8.60 1.11
C ALA A 163 11.71 9.39 2.39
N PRO A 164 10.69 9.77 3.18
CA PRO A 164 10.92 10.36 4.49
C PRO A 164 11.63 9.37 5.41
N ASP A 165 12.36 9.88 6.40
CA ASP A 165 12.91 9.03 7.46
C ASP A 165 11.77 8.28 8.16
N ILE A 166 11.94 6.98 8.40
CA ILE A 166 10.90 6.14 9.01
C ILE A 166 10.42 6.69 10.37
N SER A 167 11.29 7.35 11.12
CA SER A 167 10.96 7.99 12.41
C SER A 167 9.98 9.17 12.27
N SER A 168 9.85 9.74 11.06
CA SER A 168 8.87 10.79 10.75
C SER A 168 7.53 10.25 10.27
N VAL A 169 7.42 8.93 10.08
CA VAL A 169 6.16 8.29 9.65
C VAL A 169 5.38 7.81 10.87
N VAL A 170 4.13 8.25 10.98
CA VAL A 170 3.24 7.85 12.08
C VAL A 170 2.77 6.40 11.86
N PRO A 171 3.02 5.47 12.79
CA PRO A 171 2.51 4.11 12.70
C PRO A 171 1.00 4.05 12.92
N GLN A 172 0.39 2.88 12.68
CA GLN A 172 -0.99 2.67 13.09
C GLN A 172 -1.12 2.83 14.60
N LEU A 173 -2.03 3.70 15.02
CA LEU A 173 -2.34 3.94 16.43
C LEU A 173 -3.61 3.19 16.81
N PHE A 174 -3.62 2.59 17.99
CA PHE A 174 -4.80 1.99 18.58
C PHE A 174 -5.48 3.01 19.49
N PHE A 175 -6.79 3.16 19.31
CA PHE A 175 -7.62 4.10 20.05
C PHE A 175 -8.62 3.35 20.91
N THR A 176 -8.97 3.91 22.07
CA THR A 176 -10.17 3.47 22.80
C THR A 176 -11.42 3.76 21.97
N GLU A 177 -12.55 3.15 22.31
CA GLU A 177 -13.82 3.41 21.62
C GLU A 177 -14.19 4.91 21.62
N GLU A 178 -14.03 5.57 22.77
CA GLU A 178 -14.26 7.00 22.92
C GLU A 178 -13.35 7.83 22.00
N GLN A 179 -12.05 7.53 22.00
CA GLN A 179 -11.08 8.21 21.14
C GLN A 179 -11.35 7.95 19.65
N ALA A 180 -11.74 6.73 19.28
CA ALA A 180 -12.04 6.35 17.90
C ALA A 180 -13.29 7.08 17.39
N ASN A 181 -14.34 7.17 18.22
CA ASN A 181 -15.56 7.92 17.89
C ASN A 181 -15.26 9.41 17.74
N GLN A 182 -14.53 9.99 18.69
CA GLN A 182 -14.10 11.38 18.60
C GLN A 182 -13.27 11.63 17.33
N LEU A 183 -12.28 10.77 17.04
CA LEU A 183 -11.46 10.88 15.84
C LEU A 183 -12.30 10.78 14.56
N ALA A 184 -13.31 9.92 14.51
CA ALA A 184 -14.17 9.77 13.34
C ALA A 184 -14.97 11.05 13.02
N ASP A 185 -15.57 11.66 14.04
CA ASP A 185 -16.34 12.91 13.90
C ASP A 185 -15.43 14.08 13.48
N LEU A 186 -14.27 14.19 14.12
CA LEU A 186 -13.25 15.18 13.82
C LEU A 186 -12.73 15.01 12.39
N LYS A 187 -12.31 13.80 12.03
CA LYS A 187 -11.75 13.49 10.71
C LYS A 187 -12.72 13.87 9.59
N LYS A 188 -14.00 13.56 9.73
CA LYS A 188 -15.01 13.90 8.72
C LYS A 188 -15.11 15.40 8.54
N SER A 189 -15.34 16.14 9.63
CA SER A 189 -15.46 17.59 9.60
C SER A 189 -14.21 18.26 9.02
N ILE A 190 -13.02 17.76 9.40
CA ILE A 190 -11.73 18.28 8.94
C ILE A 190 -11.54 18.03 7.45
N SER A 191 -11.80 16.81 7.01
CA SER A 191 -11.63 16.41 5.62
C SER A 191 -12.61 17.16 4.72
N ASP A 192 -13.87 17.32 5.13
CA ASP A 192 -14.89 18.02 4.35
C ASP A 192 -14.53 19.50 4.15
N TYR A 193 -14.15 20.19 5.24
CA TYR A 193 -13.71 21.59 5.15
C TYR A 193 -12.43 21.73 4.31
N ALA A 194 -11.42 20.89 4.55
CA ALA A 194 -10.17 20.93 3.80
C ALA A 194 -10.39 20.70 2.31
N ASN A 195 -11.20 19.71 1.93
CA ASN A 195 -11.54 19.43 0.53
C ASN A 195 -12.34 20.57 -0.11
N GLN A 196 -13.28 21.17 0.62
CA GLN A 196 -14.03 22.33 0.14
C GLN A 196 -13.12 23.52 -0.12
N MET A 197 -12.25 23.87 0.83
CA MET A 197 -11.32 24.98 0.67
C MET A 197 -10.28 24.70 -0.41
N PHE A 198 -9.76 23.48 -0.51
CA PHE A 198 -8.87 23.05 -1.59
C PHE A 198 -9.51 23.29 -2.98
N ALA A 199 -10.76 22.88 -3.18
CA ALA A 199 -11.48 23.12 -4.42
C ALA A 199 -11.67 24.62 -4.70
N ARG A 200 -12.02 25.41 -3.68
CA ARG A 200 -12.18 26.87 -3.81
C ARG A 200 -10.86 27.58 -4.14
N PHE A 201 -9.74 27.14 -3.58
CA PHE A 201 -8.43 27.69 -3.90
C PHE A 201 -8.02 27.37 -5.34
N ILE A 202 -8.25 26.14 -5.81
CA ILE A 202 -7.94 25.73 -7.19
C ILE A 202 -8.78 26.50 -8.21
N THR A 203 -10.06 26.70 -7.91
CA THR A 203 -11.00 27.39 -8.82
C THR A 203 -10.88 28.92 -8.77
N GLY A 204 -10.19 29.47 -7.77
CA GLY A 204 -10.08 30.91 -7.55
C GLY A 204 -11.27 31.53 -6.80
N ASP A 205 -12.24 30.72 -6.33
CA ASP A 205 -13.36 31.15 -5.49
C ASP A 205 -12.92 31.60 -4.08
N ALA A 206 -11.66 31.29 -3.70
CA ALA A 206 -11.02 31.78 -2.49
C ALA A 206 -9.52 32.04 -2.77
N ASP A 207 -8.94 33.00 -2.06
CA ASP A 207 -7.51 33.32 -2.14
C ASP A 207 -6.77 32.76 -0.92
N ILE A 208 -5.77 31.90 -1.15
CA ILE A 208 -5.06 31.21 -0.06
C ILE A 208 -4.32 32.19 0.86
N GLY A 209 -3.73 33.26 0.31
CA GLY A 209 -2.97 34.22 1.12
C GLY A 209 -3.84 34.95 2.14
N SER A 210 -5.04 35.34 1.73
CA SER A 210 -6.00 36.01 2.61
C SER A 210 -6.75 35.05 3.54
N GLU A 211 -6.95 33.79 3.15
CA GLU A 211 -7.65 32.79 3.97
C GLU A 211 -6.74 32.09 4.99
N TRP A 212 -5.43 32.04 4.75
CA TRP A 212 -4.46 31.30 5.58
C TRP A 212 -4.47 31.73 7.05
N ASP A 213 -4.39 33.05 7.27
CA ASP A 213 -4.35 33.63 8.62
C ASP A 213 -5.73 33.84 9.22
N LYS A 214 -6.81 33.50 8.49
CA LYS A 214 -8.16 33.74 9.01
C LYS A 214 -8.39 32.87 10.24
N PRO A 215 -9.03 33.45 11.26
CA PRO A 215 -9.44 32.72 12.43
C PRO A 215 -10.27 31.49 12.11
N ALA A 216 -10.89 31.32 10.94
CA ALA A 216 -11.64 30.10 10.60
C ALA A 216 -10.77 28.84 10.52
N ALA A 217 -9.57 28.91 9.91
CA ALA A 217 -8.64 27.78 9.89
C ALA A 217 -8.10 27.47 11.29
N ALA A 218 -7.76 28.52 12.06
CA ALA A 218 -7.33 28.39 13.45
C ALA A 218 -8.47 28.02 14.42
N ALA A 219 -9.71 28.44 14.16
CA ALA A 219 -10.90 28.19 14.97
C ALA A 219 -11.40 26.78 14.73
N PHE A 220 -11.27 26.28 13.51
CA PHE A 220 -11.53 24.89 13.19
C PHE A 220 -10.54 23.96 13.91
N LEU A 221 -9.25 24.31 13.98
CA LEU A 221 -8.27 23.61 14.82
C LEU A 221 -8.50 23.81 16.33
N ARG A 222 -8.96 25.00 16.77
CA ARG A 222 -9.27 25.31 18.19
C ARG A 222 -10.58 24.71 18.70
N GLN A 223 -11.57 24.50 17.83
CA GLN A 223 -12.82 23.80 18.14
C GLN A 223 -12.58 22.30 18.32
N ASN A 224 -11.44 21.82 17.81
CA ASN A 224 -11.02 20.43 17.86
C ASN A 224 -9.63 20.30 18.55
N PRO A 225 -9.46 20.81 19.78
CA PRO A 225 -8.15 20.98 20.41
C PRO A 225 -7.44 19.66 20.71
N ASP A 226 -8.17 18.55 20.78
CA ASP A 226 -7.61 17.20 21.00
C ASP A 226 -6.87 16.65 19.77
N VAL A 227 -7.00 17.30 18.60
CA VAL A 227 -6.27 16.95 17.36
C VAL A 227 -4.77 17.25 17.49
N LEU A 228 -4.37 18.21 18.33
CA LEU A 228 -3.01 18.74 18.30
C LEU A 228 -2.06 18.18 19.36
N ILE A 229 -2.46 17.90 20.62
CA ILE A 229 -1.45 17.63 21.68
C ILE A 229 -1.99 16.80 22.86
N ARG A 230 -2.48 15.57 22.67
CA ARG A 230 -2.67 14.65 23.81
C ARG A 230 -2.23 13.20 23.66
N ASN A 231 -1.93 12.72 22.45
CA ASN A 231 -1.50 11.33 22.26
C ASN A 231 0.01 11.13 22.05
N LEU A 232 0.82 12.19 22.14
CA LEU A 232 2.30 12.11 22.18
C LEU A 232 2.88 12.17 23.60
N SER A 233 2.03 12.19 24.65
CA SER A 233 2.46 12.10 26.04
C SER A 233 2.00 10.79 26.70
N LEU A 234 2.35 9.65 26.12
CA LEU A 234 2.35 8.38 26.83
C LEU A 234 3.77 7.78 26.80
N SER A 235 4.48 8.15 27.86
CA SER A 235 5.46 7.32 28.58
C SER A 235 6.74 6.92 27.87
N SER A 236 7.77 7.74 28.06
CA SER A 236 9.02 7.22 28.62
C SER A 236 8.68 6.44 29.90
N CYS A 237 8.66 5.12 29.82
CA CYS A 237 8.80 4.26 30.98
C CYS A 237 10.05 3.42 30.77
N ASP A 238 11.03 3.69 31.62
CA ASP A 238 12.02 2.72 32.09
C ASP A 238 11.33 1.45 32.63
#